data_AF-A0A0C9V5W7-F1
#
_entry.id   AF-A0A0C9V5W7-F1
#
_cell.length_a   1.000
_cell.length_b   1.000
_cell.length_c   1.000
_cell.angle_alpha   90.00
_cell.angle_beta   90.00
_cell.angle_gamma   90.00
#
_symmetry.space_group_name_H-M   'P 1'
#
loop_
_entity.id
_entity.type
_entity.pdbx_description
1 polymer ?
#
loop_
_entity_poly.entity_id
_entity_poly.type
_entity_poly.pdbx_seq_one_letter_code
_entity_poly.pdbx_strand_id
1 'polypeptide(L)'
;GGGTAGCILANRLSEDDDVSVLILGRGRPSFSWSSCASLLSAKFQSDSERSLKFTSLPQTQVGNRSIEIAVGNTLGGTSRINDMLYTRGILAQFNAWAAQERKGWSYDDIFPYFFKPECALDETRSNVVHNTTRYIIY
;
A
#
# COMPACT_ATOMS: atom_id res chain seq x y z
N GLY A 1 -11.74 0.12 -7.16
CA GLY A 1 -11.23 0.96 -6.07
C GLY A 1 -9.80 1.35 -6.35
N GLY A 2 -9.52 2.59 -6.74
CA GLY A 2 -8.16 3.08 -7.04
C GLY A 2 -7.32 3.37 -5.80
N GLY A 3 -7.20 2.39 -4.90
CA GLY A 3 -6.31 2.44 -3.73
C GLY A 3 -4.94 1.82 -4.03
N THR A 4 -4.12 1.61 -3.00
CA THR A 4 -2.72 1.14 -3.13
C THR A 4 -2.58 -0.12 -4.01
N ALA A 5 -3.35 -1.18 -3.75
CA ALA A 5 -3.31 -2.39 -4.57
C ALA A 5 -4.01 -2.21 -5.93
N GLY A 6 -5.10 -1.44 -5.97
CA GLY A 6 -5.89 -1.22 -7.19
C GLY A 6 -5.11 -0.46 -8.27
N CYS A 7 -4.31 0.53 -7.87
CA CYS A 7 -3.42 1.24 -8.78
C CYS A 7 -2.32 0.34 -9.35
N ILE A 8 -1.72 -0.56 -8.55
CA ILE A 8 -0.73 -1.54 -9.03
C ILE A 8 -1.38 -2.48 -10.05
N LEU A 9 -2.56 -3.03 -9.73
CA LEU A 9 -3.25 -3.94 -10.64
C LEU A 9 -3.59 -3.27 -11.96
N ALA A 10 -4.13 -2.05 -11.91
CA ALA A 10 -4.44 -1.29 -13.12
C ALA A 10 -3.21 -1.02 -13.96
N ASN A 11 -2.10 -0.61 -13.34
CA ASN A 11 -0.82 -0.38 -14.02
C ASN A 11 -0.31 -1.65 -14.72
N ARG A 12 -0.41 -2.82 -14.09
CA ARG A 12 0.03 -4.09 -14.68
C ARG A 12 -0.89 -4.60 -15.78
N LEU A 13 -2.20 -4.47 -15.62
CA LEU A 13 -3.17 -4.89 -16.64
C LEU A 13 -3.10 -4.02 -17.88
N SER A 14 -2.79 -2.72 -17.74
CA SER A 14 -2.61 -1.81 -18.87
C SER A 14 -1.24 -1.92 -19.54
N GLU A 15 -0.38 -2.86 -19.15
CA GLU A 15 0.86 -3.16 -19.91
C GLU A 15 0.55 -3.88 -21.25
N ASP A 16 -0.65 -4.46 -21.37
CA ASP A 16 -1.17 -5.05 -22.60
C ASP A 16 -2.00 -4.01 -23.38
N ASP A 17 -1.56 -3.67 -24.60
CA ASP A 17 -2.20 -2.66 -25.45
C ASP A 17 -3.62 -3.06 -25.89
N ASP A 18 -3.97 -4.35 -25.83
CA ASP A 18 -5.30 -4.85 -26.16
C ASP A 18 -6.29 -4.75 -24.98
N VAL A 19 -5.81 -4.35 -23.79
CA VAL A 19 -6.61 -4.30 -22.56
C VAL A 19 -6.93 -2.86 -22.16
N SER A 20 -8.22 -2.53 -22.13
CA SER A 20 -8.72 -1.26 -21.58
C SER A 20 -9.05 -1.38 -20.10
N VAL A 21 -8.45 -0.52 -19.25
CA VAL A 21 -8.65 -0.54 -17.80
C VAL A 21 -9.34 0.72 -17.31
N LEU A 22 -10.44 0.56 -16.56
CA LEU A 22 -11.13 1.64 -15.87
C LEU A 22 -10.94 1.54 -14.36
N ILE A 23 -10.39 2.59 -13.73
CA ILE A 23 -10.29 2.70 -12.28
C ILE A 23 -11.45 3.54 -11.74
N LEU A 24 -12.33 2.89 -10.98
CA LEU A 24 -13.31 3.60 -10.15
C LEU A 24 -12.73 3.79 -8.74
N GLY A 25 -12.58 5.04 -8.33
CA GLY A 25 -12.11 5.47 -7.02
C GLY A 25 -13.07 6.46 -6.38
N ARG A 26 -13.00 6.58 -5.06
CA ARG A 26 -13.80 7.55 -4.30
C ARG A 26 -12.89 8.69 -3.83
N GLY A 27 -13.44 9.90 -3.77
CA GLY A 27 -12.71 11.09 -3.38
C GLY A 27 -12.01 11.78 -4.55
N ARG A 28 -11.62 13.04 -4.34
CA ARG A 28 -10.93 13.84 -5.36
C ARG A 28 -9.47 13.38 -5.47
N PRO A 29 -8.88 13.37 -6.68
CA PRO A 29 -7.43 13.22 -6.81
C PRO A 29 -6.75 14.36 -6.04
N SER A 30 -6.06 14.05 -4.96
CA SER A 30 -5.29 15.03 -4.21
C SER A 30 -3.81 14.82 -4.48
N PHE A 31 -3.30 15.46 -5.53
CA PHE A 31 -1.86 15.60 -5.70
C PHE A 31 -1.44 16.91 -5.05
N SER A 32 -0.74 16.83 -3.91
CA SER A 32 -0.11 17.97 -3.26
C SER A 32 1.28 17.58 -2.81
N TRP A 33 2.22 18.53 -2.78
CA TRP A 33 3.57 18.30 -2.26
C TRP A 33 3.55 17.72 -0.83
N SER A 34 2.59 18.14 -0.01
CA SER A 34 2.37 17.62 1.34
C SER A 34 1.97 16.13 1.41
N SER A 35 1.44 15.56 0.33
CA SER A 35 1.14 14.11 0.23
C SER A 35 2.37 13.26 -0.08
N CYS A 36 3.51 13.89 -0.35
CA CYS A 36 4.79 13.25 -0.65
C CYS A 36 5.83 13.45 0.47
N ALA A 37 5.43 14.01 1.62
CA ALA A 37 6.29 14.26 2.76
C ALA A 37 5.76 13.51 4.00
N SER A 38 6.57 12.63 4.59
CA SER A 38 6.15 11.64 5.60
C SER A 38 5.45 12.22 6.82
N LEU A 39 5.97 13.31 7.39
CA LEU A 39 5.38 13.96 8.56
C LEU A 39 4.08 14.72 8.23
N LEU A 40 3.90 15.11 6.97
CA LEU A 40 2.72 15.83 6.51
C LEU A 40 1.62 14.87 6.03
N SER A 41 2.00 13.70 5.49
CA SER A 41 1.05 12.68 5.04
C SER A 41 0.25 12.07 6.19
N ALA A 42 0.87 11.89 7.37
CA ALA A 42 0.21 11.43 8.58
C ALA A 42 -0.92 12.36 9.06
N LYS A 43 -0.78 13.68 8.83
CA LYS A 43 -1.79 14.68 9.24
C LYS A 43 -3.10 14.53 8.48
N PHE A 44 -3.10 13.90 7.31
CA PHE A 44 -4.33 13.71 6.53
C PHE A 44 -5.30 12.72 7.16
N GLN A 45 -4.91 11.97 8.18
CA GLN A 45 -5.87 11.21 9.01
C GLN A 45 -6.89 12.11 9.70
N SER A 46 -6.56 13.38 9.94
CA SER A 46 -7.48 14.38 10.50
C SER A 46 -8.28 15.16 9.44
N ASP A 47 -7.96 14.98 8.16
CA ASP A 47 -8.61 15.65 7.03
C ASP A 47 -9.81 14.83 6.55
N SER A 48 -11.03 15.32 6.77
CA SER A 48 -12.26 14.62 6.39
C SER A 48 -12.50 14.53 4.88
N GLU A 49 -11.78 15.31 4.07
CA GLU A 49 -11.89 15.19 2.61
C GLU A 49 -11.11 13.97 2.09
N ARG A 50 -9.92 13.75 2.66
CA ARG A 50 -8.95 12.74 2.21
C ARG A 50 -8.94 11.48 3.04
N SER A 51 -9.55 11.49 4.22
CA SER A 51 -9.70 10.33 5.08
C SER A 51 -11.18 10.05 5.36
N LEU A 52 -11.51 8.77 5.41
CA LEU A 52 -12.77 8.27 5.93
C LEU A 52 -12.48 7.59 7.25
N LYS A 53 -13.26 7.91 8.27
CA LYS A 53 -13.12 7.35 9.62
C LYS A 53 -14.25 6.36 9.87
N PHE A 54 -13.88 5.15 10.25
CA PHE A 54 -14.79 4.14 10.77
C PHE A 54 -14.59 4.01 12.26
N THR A 55 -15.68 4.03 13.00
CA THR A 55 -15.66 3.79 14.45
C THR A 55 -16.11 2.37 14.72
N SER A 56 -15.27 1.58 15.39
CA SER A 56 -15.63 0.23 15.79
C SER A 56 -16.78 0.25 16.81
N LEU A 57 -17.52 -0.86 16.89
CA LEU A 57 -18.34 -1.12 18.07
C LEU A 57 -17.45 -1.14 19.32
N PRO A 58 -17.98 -0.80 20.52
CA PRO A 58 -17.25 -0.90 21.77
C PRO A 58 -16.61 -2.28 21.96
N GLN A 59 -15.31 -2.30 22.25
CA GLN A 59 -14.53 -3.54 22.39
C GLN A 59 -14.25 -3.83 23.86
N THR A 60 -14.74 -4.97 24.36
CA THR A 60 -14.61 -5.34 25.78
C THR A 60 -13.16 -5.55 26.20
N GLN A 61 -12.32 -6.04 25.30
CA GLN A 61 -10.90 -6.33 25.53
C GLN A 61 -10.03 -5.07 25.69
N VAL A 62 -10.56 -3.89 25.35
CA VAL A 62 -9.88 -2.59 25.52
C VAL A 62 -10.71 -1.63 26.38
N GLY A 63 -11.45 -2.18 27.35
CA GLY A 63 -12.20 -1.39 28.34
C GLY A 63 -13.45 -0.72 27.75
N ASN A 64 -14.17 -1.43 26.88
CA ASN A 64 -15.37 -0.93 26.18
C ASN A 64 -15.12 0.34 25.35
N ARG A 65 -13.89 0.58 24.92
CA ARG A 65 -13.57 1.69 24.02
C ARG A 65 -14.03 1.37 22.60
N SER A 66 -14.58 2.38 21.94
CA SER A 66 -14.68 2.41 20.47
C SER A 66 -13.37 2.93 19.89
N ILE A 67 -12.88 2.28 18.85
CA ILE A 67 -11.61 2.60 18.19
C ILE A 67 -11.93 3.22 16.83
N GLU A 68 -11.33 4.37 16.57
CA GLU A 68 -11.40 5.03 15.26
C GLU A 68 -10.33 4.44 14.33
N ILE A 69 -10.74 4.10 13.12
CA ILE A 69 -9.89 3.55 12.05
C ILE A 69 -10.03 4.48 10.85
N ALA A 70 -8.95 5.16 10.50
CA ALA A 70 -8.88 6.02 9.33
C ALA A 70 -8.44 5.22 8.08
N VAL A 71 -9.11 5.45 6.95
CA VAL A 71 -8.73 4.92 5.64
C VAL A 71 -8.67 6.04 4.61
N GLY A 72 -7.83 5.91 3.59
CA GLY A 72 -7.73 6.92 2.53
C GLY A 72 -8.99 6.97 1.66
N ASN A 73 -9.53 8.17 1.48
CA ASN A 73 -10.66 8.49 0.60
C ASN A 73 -10.18 9.36 -0.57
N THR A 74 -9.20 8.87 -1.31
CA THR A 74 -8.63 9.53 -2.50
C THR A 74 -8.02 8.47 -3.44
N LEU A 75 -7.66 8.86 -4.66
CA LEU A 75 -6.89 8.02 -5.57
C LEU A 75 -5.48 7.77 -4.99
N GLY A 76 -5.06 6.50 -5.00
CA GLY A 76 -3.93 5.99 -4.22
C GLY A 76 -4.35 5.43 -2.85
N GLY A 77 -5.53 5.80 -2.33
CA GLY A 77 -6.06 5.28 -1.08
C GLY A 77 -5.18 5.62 0.12
N THR A 78 -5.05 4.67 1.06
CA THR A 78 -4.33 4.89 2.33
C THR A 78 -2.85 5.18 2.14
N SER A 79 -2.22 4.82 1.01
CA SER A 79 -0.81 5.19 0.75
C SER A 79 -0.60 6.71 0.59
N ARG A 80 -1.66 7.51 0.46
CA ARG A 80 -1.59 8.99 0.46
C ARG A 80 -1.65 9.62 1.85
N ILE A 81 -2.04 8.86 2.87
CA ILE A 81 -2.26 9.35 4.24
C ILE A 81 -1.47 8.54 5.29
N ASN A 82 -0.58 7.65 4.86
CA ASN A 82 0.26 6.85 5.74
C ASN A 82 1.53 7.59 6.14
N ASP A 83 2.35 6.95 6.97
CA ASP A 83 3.61 7.53 7.46
C ASP A 83 4.80 7.32 6.51
N MET A 84 4.55 6.86 5.28
CA MET A 84 5.56 6.53 4.27
C MET A 84 6.62 5.50 4.71
N LEU A 85 6.34 4.71 5.75
CA LEU A 85 7.22 3.64 6.21
C LEU A 85 7.21 2.47 5.22
N TYR A 86 8.40 2.05 4.77
CA TYR A 86 8.58 0.83 3.98
C TYR A 86 9.16 -0.28 4.86
N THR A 87 8.39 -1.33 5.08
CA THR A 87 8.81 -2.55 5.77
C THR A 87 8.22 -3.76 5.06
N ARG A 88 8.90 -4.90 5.13
CA ARG A 88 8.42 -6.19 4.60
C ARG A 88 8.00 -7.10 5.75
N GLY A 89 7.09 -8.03 5.47
CA GLY A 89 6.73 -9.08 6.42
C GLY A 89 7.89 -10.04 6.68
N ILE A 90 7.81 -10.79 7.77
CA ILE A 90 8.79 -11.83 8.09
C ILE A 90 8.52 -13.11 7.29
N LEU A 91 9.58 -13.84 6.90
CA LEU A 91 9.47 -15.05 6.08
C LEU A 91 8.48 -16.09 6.66
N ALA A 92 8.46 -16.21 7.99
CA ALA A 92 7.64 -17.19 8.70
C ALA A 92 6.15 -16.95 8.50
N GLN A 93 5.71 -15.70 8.32
CA GLN A 93 4.30 -15.37 8.08
C GLN A 93 3.83 -15.88 6.72
N PHE A 94 4.65 -15.71 5.69
CA PHE A 94 4.32 -16.16 4.34
C PHE A 94 4.40 -17.68 4.22
N ASN A 95 5.41 -18.30 4.82
CA ASN A 95 5.49 -19.76 4.87
C ASN A 95 4.32 -20.37 5.66
N ALA A 96 3.82 -19.69 6.70
CA ALA A 96 2.61 -20.11 7.39
C ALA A 96 1.36 -20.03 6.49
N TRP A 97 1.26 -19.04 5.59
CA TRP A 97 0.20 -18.99 4.59
C TRP A 97 0.29 -20.14 3.60
N ALA A 98 1.48 -20.43 3.09
CA ALA A 98 1.70 -21.57 2.19
C ALA A 98 1.34 -22.91 2.86
N ALA A 99 1.65 -23.07 4.15
CA ALA A 99 1.29 -24.25 4.94
C ALA A 99 -0.23 -24.40 5.14
N GLN A 100 -1.00 -23.31 5.03
CA GLN A 100 -2.47 -23.31 5.02
C GLN A 100 -3.04 -23.50 3.61
N GLU A 101 -2.34 -24.26 2.76
CA GLU A 101 -2.73 -24.59 1.39
C GLU A 101 -2.87 -23.39 0.44
N ARG A 102 -2.34 -22.23 0.81
CA ARG A 102 -2.27 -21.05 -0.08
C ARG A 102 -1.05 -21.18 -0.99
N LYS A 103 -1.17 -22.03 -2.02
CA LYS A 103 -0.11 -22.26 -3.00
C LYS A 103 0.36 -20.95 -3.64
N GLY A 104 1.66 -20.78 -3.82
CA GLY A 104 2.25 -19.56 -4.39
C GLY A 104 2.39 -18.39 -3.40
N TRP A 105 2.13 -18.61 -2.11
CA TRP A 105 2.26 -17.59 -1.06
C TRP A 105 3.41 -17.86 -0.10
N SER A 106 4.33 -18.78 -0.42
CA SER A 106 5.57 -18.93 0.36
C SER A 106 6.43 -17.67 0.21
N TYR A 107 7.38 -17.45 1.13
CA TYR A 107 8.27 -16.30 1.02
C TYR A 107 9.03 -16.27 -0.31
N ASP A 108 9.50 -17.42 -0.77
CA ASP A 108 10.26 -17.55 -2.00
C ASP A 108 9.40 -17.25 -3.24
N ASP A 109 8.12 -17.64 -3.23
CA ASP A 109 7.18 -17.37 -4.33
C ASP A 109 6.90 -15.86 -4.47
N ILE A 110 6.76 -15.15 -3.34
CA ILE A 110 6.36 -13.74 -3.33
C ILE A 110 7.54 -12.78 -3.38
N PHE A 111 8.74 -13.22 -3.00
CA PHE A 111 9.93 -12.36 -2.89
C PHE A 111 10.22 -11.58 -4.19
N PRO A 112 10.13 -12.17 -5.39
CA PRO A 112 10.28 -11.44 -6.64
C PRO A 112 9.30 -10.26 -6.80
N TYR A 113 8.10 -10.36 -6.22
CA TYR A 113 7.09 -9.30 -6.26
C TYR A 113 7.33 -8.18 -5.24
N PHE A 114 8.15 -8.39 -4.19
CA PHE A 114 8.65 -7.29 -3.37
C PHE A 114 9.74 -6.49 -4.08
N PHE A 115 10.54 -7.17 -4.89
CA PHE A 115 11.62 -6.58 -5.67
C PHE A 115 11.09 -5.77 -6.86
N LYS A 116 10.08 -6.27 -7.56
CA LYS A 116 9.56 -5.68 -8.80
C LYS A 116 9.15 -4.19 -8.70
N PRO A 117 8.42 -3.72 -7.67
CA PRO A 117 7.99 -2.32 -7.56
C PRO A 117 8.97 -1.42 -6.78
N GLU A 118 10.04 -1.97 -6.20
CA GLU A 118 10.98 -1.22 -5.38
C GLU A 118 11.99 -0.46 -6.26
N CYS A 119 12.36 0.76 -5.82
CA CYS A 119 13.51 1.49 -6.31
C CYS A 119 14.21 2.13 -5.11
N ALA A 120 15.10 1.38 -4.47
CA ALA A 120 15.91 1.87 -3.36
C ALA A 120 16.98 2.86 -3.89
N LEU A 121 17.11 4.00 -3.24
CA LEU A 121 18.04 5.08 -3.63
C LEU A 121 19.38 5.05 -2.86
N ASP A 122 19.58 4.07 -1.98
CA ASP A 122 20.80 3.94 -1.18
C ASP A 122 21.97 3.41 -2.04
N GLU A 123 23.14 4.03 -1.90
CA GLU A 123 24.40 3.64 -2.55
C GLU A 123 25.01 2.37 -1.92
N THR A 124 24.57 2.00 -0.71
CA THR A 124 25.09 0.87 0.02
C THR A 124 24.14 -0.35 -0.02
N ARG A 125 24.54 -1.33 -0.84
CA ARG A 125 24.35 -2.80 -0.71
C ARG A 125 23.31 -3.49 -1.59
N SER A 126 23.86 -4.49 -2.28
CA SER A 126 23.30 -5.81 -2.59
C SER A 126 22.00 -5.82 -3.40
N ASN A 127 22.17 -5.94 -4.72
CA ASN A 127 21.13 -6.33 -5.68
C ASN A 127 20.49 -7.71 -5.38
N VAL A 128 20.93 -8.41 -4.32
CA VAL A 128 20.36 -9.70 -3.88
C VAL A 128 19.02 -9.49 -3.17
N VAL A 129 18.84 -8.37 -2.45
CA VAL A 129 17.69 -8.16 -1.57
C VAL A 129 16.85 -6.92 -1.90
N HIS A 130 17.44 -5.92 -2.57
CA HIS A 130 16.75 -4.69 -2.96
C HIS A 130 16.89 -4.36 -4.43
N ASN A 131 15.82 -3.85 -5.03
CA ASN A 131 15.85 -3.39 -6.41
C ASN A 131 16.25 -1.92 -6.46
N THR A 132 17.27 -1.63 -7.26
CA THR A 132 17.83 -0.29 -7.48
C THR A 132 17.45 0.27 -8.86
N THR A 133 16.68 -0.50 -9.65
CA THR A 133 16.26 -0.10 -11.00
C THR A 133 15.17 0.97 -10.92
N ARG A 134 15.40 2.12 -11.57
CA ARG A 134 14.41 3.21 -11.62
C ARG A 134 13.18 2.78 -12.43
N TYR A 135 12.04 2.67 -11.77
CA TYR A 135 10.74 2.73 -12.42
C TYR A 135 10.19 4.15 -12.28
N ILE A 136 9.94 4.82 -13.40
CA ILE A 136 9.18 6.08 -13.41
C ILE A 136 7.71 5.68 -13.31
N ILE A 137 7.17 5.70 -12.09
CA ILE A 137 5.73 5.58 -11.88
C ILE A 137 5.18 7.01 -11.94
N TYR A 138 4.51 7.35 -13.04
CA TYR A 138 3.75 8.61 -13.18
C TYR A 138 2.46 8.56 -12.35
#